data_AF-A0A402ACB0-F1
#
_entry.id   AF-A0A402ACB0-F1
#
_cell.length_a   1.000
_cell.length_b   1.000
_cell.length_c   1.000
_cell.angle_alpha   90.00
_cell.angle_beta   90.00
_cell.angle_gamma   90.00
#
_symmetry.space_group_name_H-M   'P 1'
#
loop_
_entity.id
_entity.type
_entity.pdbx_description
1 polymer ?
#
loop_
_entity_poly.entity_id
_entity_poly.type
_entity_poly.pdbx_seq_one_letter_code
_entity_poly.pdbx_strand_id
1 'polypeptide(L)'
;MRCIVTGGAGFIGGHLVNGLQNCGHEVLSIDILHREMPDKQGVDVDICDSQQLQRVFADFQPQVIFHLAGVADARAALIDPIRAVHINITGTTCVLQAAQQINATRVVIASSCWVYNAMHDGPIDENTQFLSAGGGTSIRAR
;
A
#
# COMPACT_ATOMS: atom_id res chain seq x y z
N MET A 1 12.83 0.34 14.84
CA MET A 1 12.48 -0.86 14.04
C MET A 1 12.78 -0.54 12.58
N ARG A 2 12.95 -1.57 11.75
CA ARG A 2 12.97 -1.49 10.29
C ARG A 2 11.55 -1.59 9.72
N CYS A 3 11.16 -0.58 8.98
CA CYS A 3 9.84 -0.47 8.38
C CYS A 3 9.96 -0.30 6.87
N ILE A 4 9.15 -1.01 6.10
CA ILE A 4 8.93 -0.68 4.68
C ILE A 4 7.64 0.13 4.57
N VAL A 5 7.67 1.21 3.78
CA VAL A 5 6.47 1.94 3.35
C VAL A 5 6.36 1.80 1.84
N THR A 6 5.35 1.05 1.35
CA THR A 6 5.05 1.01 -0.08
C THR A 6 4.17 2.20 -0.43
N GLY A 7 4.36 2.80 -1.62
CA GLY A 7 3.65 4.03 -1.96
C GLY A 7 4.24 5.24 -1.22
N GLY A 8 5.50 5.12 -0.77
CA GLY A 8 6.16 6.10 0.09
C GLY A 8 6.51 7.41 -0.62
N ALA A 9 6.46 7.45 -1.96
CA ALA A 9 6.53 8.70 -2.72
C ALA A 9 5.18 9.43 -2.78
N GLY A 10 4.08 8.78 -2.39
CA GLY A 10 2.74 9.37 -2.37
C GLY A 10 2.57 10.45 -1.29
N PHE A 11 1.35 11.02 -1.24
CA PHE A 11 0.98 12.04 -0.25
C PHE A 11 1.03 11.48 1.18
N ILE A 12 0.18 10.50 1.49
CA ILE A 12 0.13 9.87 2.82
C ILE A 12 1.45 9.14 3.12
N GLY A 13 2.00 8.44 2.12
CA GLY A 13 3.25 7.69 2.26
C GLY A 13 4.44 8.56 2.66
N GLY A 14 4.63 9.71 2.02
CA GLY A 14 5.73 10.62 2.37
C GLY A 14 5.63 11.17 3.79
N HIS A 15 4.41 11.53 4.23
CA HIS A 15 4.18 11.96 5.61
C HIS A 15 4.45 10.83 6.61
N LEU A 16 4.05 9.60 6.31
CA LEU A 16 4.31 8.44 7.15
C LEU A 16 5.81 8.13 7.24
N VAL A 17 6.55 8.16 6.13
CA VAL A 17 8.01 7.98 6.10
C VAL A 17 8.69 8.98 7.03
N ASN A 18 8.38 10.27 6.88
CA ASN A 18 8.94 11.33 7.72
C ASN A 18 8.59 11.11 9.21
N GLY A 19 7.34 10.77 9.51
CA GLY A 19 6.89 10.52 10.88
C GLY A 19 7.64 9.35 11.54
N LEU A 20 7.77 8.22 10.84
CA LEU A 20 8.48 7.04 11.32
C LEU A 20 9.97 7.33 11.54
N GLN A 21 10.61 8.07 10.62
CA GLN A 21 12.01 8.49 10.75
C GLN A 21 12.21 9.42 11.95
N ASN A 22 11.32 10.39 12.16
CA ASN A 22 11.36 11.28 13.33
C ASN A 22 11.16 10.53 14.66
N CYS A 23 10.51 9.36 14.63
CA CYS A 23 10.42 8.45 15.77
C CYS A 23 11.66 7.54 15.94
N GLY A 24 12.72 7.73 15.15
CA GLY A 24 13.96 6.95 15.23
C GLY A 24 13.85 5.55 14.63
N HIS A 25 12.91 5.33 13.71
CA HIS A 25 12.83 4.07 12.95
C HIS A 25 13.69 4.14 11.68
N GLU A 26 14.22 2.99 11.29
CA GLU A 26 14.89 2.80 10.01
C GLU A 26 13.81 2.51 8.98
N VAL A 27 13.66 3.39 7.98
CA VAL A 27 12.52 3.33 7.06
C VAL A 27 13.04 3.21 5.64
N LEU A 28 12.59 2.16 4.94
CA LEU A 28 12.78 2.01 3.51
C LEU A 28 11.47 2.36 2.80
N SER A 29 11.51 3.47 2.08
CA SER A 29 10.41 3.92 1.21
C SER A 29 10.54 3.26 -0.15
N ILE A 30 9.49 2.58 -0.61
CA ILE A 30 9.46 1.93 -1.93
C ILE A 30 8.28 2.47 -2.75
N ASP A 31 8.53 2.84 -4.00
CA ASP A 31 7.55 3.41 -4.91
C ASP A 31 8.07 3.31 -6.35
N ILE A 32 7.20 3.40 -7.36
CA ILE A 32 7.63 3.51 -8.77
C ILE A 32 8.02 4.96 -9.14
N LEU A 33 7.67 5.94 -8.30
CA LEU A 33 7.82 7.37 -8.58
C LEU A 33 9.07 8.01 -7.97
N HIS A 34 9.91 7.28 -7.23
CA HIS A 34 11.05 7.89 -6.52
C HIS A 34 12.07 8.52 -7.46
N ARG A 35 12.34 7.90 -8.62
CA ARG A 35 13.15 8.50 -9.69
C ARG A 35 12.66 9.87 -10.13
N GLU A 36 11.35 10.09 -10.10
CA GLU A 36 10.70 11.33 -10.55
C GLU A 36 10.64 12.37 -9.43
N MET A 37 10.99 11.98 -8.19
CA MET A 37 10.91 12.81 -6.99
C MET A 37 12.25 12.82 -6.23
N PRO A 38 13.28 13.54 -6.72
CA PRO A 38 14.63 13.52 -6.12
C PRO A 38 14.68 14.01 -4.66
N ASP A 39 13.70 14.81 -4.23
CA ASP A 39 13.58 15.27 -2.84
C ASP A 39 13.06 14.18 -1.88
N LYS A 40 12.56 13.05 -2.41
CA LYS A 40 12.07 11.91 -1.62
C LYS A 40 13.06 10.76 -1.71
N GLN A 41 13.61 10.39 -0.55
CA GLN A 41 14.52 9.24 -0.47
C GLN A 41 13.74 7.93 -0.52
N GLY A 42 14.26 6.96 -1.27
CA GLY A 42 13.73 5.62 -1.35
C GLY A 42 14.29 4.84 -2.54
N VAL A 43 13.67 3.70 -2.83
CA VAL A 43 14.05 2.82 -3.95
C VAL A 43 12.90 2.63 -4.93
N ASP A 44 13.22 2.67 -6.23
CA ASP A 44 12.27 2.39 -7.30
C ASP A 44 11.88 0.92 -7.26
N VAL A 45 10.63 0.62 -6.86
CA VAL A 45 10.10 -0.75 -6.81
C VAL A 45 8.66 -0.77 -7.27
N ASP A 46 8.36 -1.64 -8.22
CA ASP A 46 6.99 -1.98 -8.59
C ASP A 46 6.47 -3.08 -7.67
N ILE A 47 5.35 -2.83 -6.99
CA ILE A 47 4.72 -3.84 -6.12
C ILE A 47 4.17 -5.04 -6.91
N CYS A 48 4.02 -4.91 -8.22
CA CYS A 48 3.63 -6.02 -9.10
C CYS A 48 4.84 -6.86 -9.55
N ASP A 49 6.07 -6.39 -9.36
CA ASP A 49 7.29 -7.18 -9.58
C ASP A 49 7.62 -7.99 -8.33
N SER A 50 7.06 -9.20 -8.28
CA SER A 50 7.29 -10.13 -7.18
C SER A 50 8.76 -10.46 -6.93
N GLN A 51 9.61 -10.55 -7.96
CA GLN A 51 11.02 -10.89 -7.77
C GLN A 51 11.80 -9.73 -7.18
N GLN A 52 11.53 -8.51 -7.64
CA GLN A 52 12.13 -7.31 -7.09
C GLN A 52 11.71 -7.10 -5.62
N LEU A 53 10.42 -7.24 -5.31
CA LEU A 53 9.90 -7.15 -3.94
C LEU A 53 10.57 -8.16 -3.02
N GLN A 54 10.68 -9.42 -3.44
CA GLN A 54 11.31 -10.48 -2.65
C GLN A 54 12.76 -10.15 -2.31
N ARG A 55 13.53 -9.66 -3.28
CA ARG A 55 14.93 -9.25 -3.06
C ARG A 55 15.02 -8.10 -2.06
N VAL A 56 14.24 -7.04 -2.28
CA VAL A 56 14.23 -5.85 -1.40
C VAL A 56 13.83 -6.22 0.03
N PHE A 57 12.83 -7.08 0.20
CA PHE A 57 12.38 -7.52 1.53
C PHE A 57 13.41 -8.43 2.19
N ALA A 58 14.05 -9.32 1.43
CA ALA A 58 15.10 -10.21 1.92
C ALA A 58 16.35 -9.43 2.35
N ASP A 59 16.73 -8.38 1.63
CA ASP A 59 17.90 -7.56 1.93
C ASP A 59 17.63 -6.64 3.13
N PHE A 60 16.47 -5.97 3.16
CA PHE A 60 16.16 -5.00 4.21
C PHE A 60 15.64 -5.63 5.50
N GLN A 61 15.02 -6.82 5.46
CA GLN A 61 14.47 -7.54 6.62
C GLN A 61 13.59 -6.64 7.53
N PRO A 62 12.50 -6.03 7.03
CA PRO A 62 11.60 -5.21 7.83
C PRO A 62 10.81 -6.03 8.85
N GLN A 63 10.54 -5.45 10.02
CA GLN A 63 9.61 -6.05 10.98
C GLN A 63 8.15 -5.63 10.70
N VAL A 64 7.95 -4.43 10.16
CA VAL A 64 6.63 -3.88 9.87
C VAL A 64 6.57 -3.36 8.43
N ILE A 65 5.51 -3.69 7.72
CA ILE A 65 5.23 -3.14 6.39
C ILE A 65 3.97 -2.29 6.45
N PHE A 66 4.07 -1.04 5.98
CA PHE A 66 2.95 -0.16 5.73
C PHE A 66 2.67 -0.14 4.22
N HIS A 67 1.61 -0.81 3.80
CA HIS A 67 1.24 -0.95 2.40
C HIS A 67 0.23 0.13 2.01
N LEU A 68 0.73 1.22 1.41
CA LEU A 68 -0.07 2.36 0.93
C LEU A 68 -0.04 2.46 -0.61
N ALA A 69 0.73 1.62 -1.29
CA ALA A 69 0.79 1.60 -2.75
C ALA A 69 -0.54 1.06 -3.30
N GLY A 70 -1.18 1.85 -4.16
CA GLY A 70 -2.45 1.48 -4.77
C GLY A 70 -3.03 2.60 -5.62
N VAL A 71 -3.97 2.25 -6.50
CA VAL A 71 -4.88 3.19 -7.13
C VAL A 71 -5.89 3.64 -6.08
N ALA A 72 -5.65 4.81 -5.49
CA ALA A 72 -6.47 5.38 -4.43
C ALA A 72 -7.67 6.20 -4.96
N ASP A 73 -7.58 6.72 -6.19
CA ASP A 73 -8.67 7.47 -6.82
C ASP A 73 -9.72 6.50 -7.41
N ALA A 74 -10.91 6.52 -6.84
CA ALA A 74 -12.04 5.70 -7.29
C ALA A 74 -12.45 6.02 -8.75
N ARG A 75 -12.33 7.27 -9.20
CA ARG A 75 -12.61 7.62 -10.60
C ARG A 75 -11.58 7.02 -11.53
N ALA A 76 -10.30 7.09 -11.17
CA ALA A 76 -9.23 6.46 -11.95
C ALA A 76 -9.42 4.93 -12.02
N ALA A 77 -9.88 4.30 -10.92
CA ALA A 77 -10.19 2.88 -10.89
C ALA A 77 -11.39 2.51 -11.79
N LEU A 78 -12.39 3.39 -11.92
CA LEU A 78 -13.51 3.18 -12.85
C LEU A 78 -13.09 3.36 -14.32
N ILE A 79 -12.17 4.28 -14.60
CA ILE A 79 -11.65 4.51 -15.96
C ILE A 79 -10.80 3.33 -16.43
N ASP A 80 -9.94 2.80 -15.56
CA ASP A 80 -9.08 1.65 -15.87
C ASP A 80 -9.14 0.59 -14.75
N PRO A 81 -10.22 -0.22 -14.74
CA PRO A 81 -10.43 -1.23 -13.70
C PRO A 81 -9.42 -2.36 -13.77
N ILE A 82 -8.89 -2.69 -14.96
CA ILE A 82 -7.89 -3.75 -15.13
C ILE A 82 -6.60 -3.34 -14.42
N ARG A 83 -6.12 -2.12 -14.66
CA ARG A 83 -4.95 -1.58 -13.95
C ARG A 83 -5.20 -1.49 -12.45
N ALA A 84 -6.38 -1.03 -12.03
CA ALA A 84 -6.71 -0.91 -10.62
C ALA A 84 -6.73 -2.28 -9.91
N VAL A 85 -7.25 -3.33 -10.55
CA VAL A 85 -7.20 -4.70 -10.02
C VAL A 85 -5.77 -5.21 -9.99
N HIS A 86 -5.00 -4.99 -11.05
CA HIS A 86 -3.61 -5.42 -11.11
C HIS A 86 -2.79 -4.83 -9.96
N ILE A 87 -2.89 -3.52 -9.73
CA ILE A 87 -2.14 -2.86 -8.66
C ILE A 87 -2.70 -3.22 -7.27
N ASN A 88 -4.00 -3.03 -7.04
CA ASN A 88 -4.58 -3.14 -5.69
C ASN A 88 -4.84 -4.57 -5.23
N ILE A 89 -4.92 -5.54 -6.15
CA ILE A 89 -5.10 -6.95 -5.82
C ILE A 89 -3.80 -7.70 -6.04
N THR A 90 -3.29 -7.74 -7.27
CA THR A 90 -2.06 -8.49 -7.56
C THR A 90 -0.86 -7.90 -6.81
N GLY A 91 -0.66 -6.57 -6.87
CA GLY A 91 0.41 -5.91 -6.15
C GLY A 91 0.34 -6.14 -4.63
N THR A 92 -0.86 -6.04 -4.03
CA THR A 92 -1.03 -6.36 -2.60
C THR A 92 -0.71 -7.83 -2.29
N THR A 93 -1.10 -8.79 -3.15
CA THR A 93 -0.74 -10.20 -2.94
C THR A 93 0.77 -10.43 -2.99
N CYS A 94 1.49 -9.74 -3.88
CA CYS A 94 2.95 -9.82 -3.95
C CYS A 94 3.60 -9.27 -2.67
N VAL A 95 3.11 -8.14 -2.14
CA VAL A 95 3.60 -7.58 -0.87
C VAL A 95 3.37 -8.54 0.30
N LEU A 96 2.17 -9.13 0.38
CA LEU A 96 1.85 -10.10 1.44
C LEU A 96 2.69 -11.36 1.34
N GLN A 97 2.94 -11.87 0.13
CA GLN A 97 3.80 -13.02 -0.09
C GLN A 97 5.25 -12.74 0.31
N ALA A 98 5.80 -11.58 -0.09
CA ALA A 98 7.15 -11.19 0.29
C ALA A 98 7.27 -11.01 1.82
N ALA A 99 6.28 -10.39 2.46
CA ALA A 99 6.22 -10.24 3.91
C ALA A 99 6.17 -11.60 4.65
N GLN A 100 5.40 -12.56 4.13
CA GLN A 100 5.32 -13.91 4.67
C GLN A 100 6.67 -14.63 4.61
N GLN A 101 7.38 -14.55 3.48
CA GLN A 101 8.65 -15.26 3.27
C GLN A 101 9.76 -14.84 4.24
N ILE A 102 9.75 -13.57 4.67
CA ILE A 102 10.71 -13.06 5.66
C ILE A 102 10.17 -13.12 7.10
N ASN A 103 8.98 -13.68 7.33
CA ASN A 103 8.31 -13.71 8.62
C ASN A 103 8.15 -12.32 9.25
N ALA A 104 7.76 -11.32 8.46
CA ALA A 104 7.48 -9.99 8.97
C ALA A 104 6.42 -10.03 10.08
N THR A 105 6.62 -9.27 11.15
CA THR A 105 5.76 -9.30 12.33
C THR A 105 4.38 -8.71 12.04
N ARG A 106 4.28 -7.74 11.12
CA ARG A 106 3.03 -7.05 10.83
C ARG A 106 3.00 -6.45 9.42
N VAL A 107 1.84 -6.53 8.79
CA VAL A 107 1.49 -5.75 7.60
C VAL A 107 0.27 -4.88 7.93
N VAL A 108 0.38 -3.58 7.70
CA VAL A 108 -0.71 -2.60 7.81
C VAL A 108 -1.10 -2.20 6.40
N ILE A 109 -2.33 -2.49 5.99
CA ILE A 109 -2.84 -2.17 4.65
C ILE A 109 -3.74 -0.93 4.74
N ALA A 110 -3.47 0.06 3.90
CA ALA A 110 -4.36 1.20 3.75
C ALA A 110 -5.59 0.82 2.91
N SER A 111 -6.73 0.62 3.58
CA SER A 111 -8.03 0.41 2.94
C SER A 111 -8.71 1.74 2.62
N SER A 112 -9.96 1.69 2.15
CA SER A 112 -10.76 2.86 1.81
C SER A 112 -12.24 2.66 2.13
N CYS A 113 -12.96 3.73 2.46
CA CYS A 113 -14.42 3.68 2.65
C CYS A 113 -15.18 3.30 1.36
N TRP A 114 -14.52 3.34 0.19
CA TRP A 114 -15.07 2.86 -1.07
C TRP A 114 -15.39 1.36 -1.07
N VAL A 115 -14.87 0.56 -0.14
CA VAL A 115 -15.31 -0.83 0.06
C VAL A 115 -16.77 -0.95 0.52
N TYR A 116 -17.34 0.14 1.02
CA TYR A 116 -18.76 0.29 1.38
C TYR A 116 -19.53 1.07 0.30
N ASN A 117 -18.99 1.15 -0.93
CA ASN A 117 -19.50 1.96 -2.05
C ASN A 117 -19.69 3.45 -1.71
N ALA A 118 -18.96 3.95 -0.70
CA ALA A 118 -19.13 5.32 -0.17
C ALA A 118 -20.60 5.69 0.12
N MET A 119 -21.46 4.71 0.44
CA MET A 119 -22.91 4.87 0.33
C MET A 119 -23.48 6.01 1.17
N HIS A 120 -24.43 6.67 0.50
CA HIS A 120 -25.32 7.72 0.96
C HIS A 120 -26.21 7.25 2.12
N ASP A 121 -26.44 8.17 3.06
CA ASP A 121 -27.37 8.09 4.21
C ASP A 121 -26.81 7.54 5.53
N GLY A 122 -25.71 8.14 6.02
CA GLY A 122 -25.35 8.09 7.45
C GLY A 122 -23.89 7.76 7.75
N PRO A 123 -23.50 7.73 9.05
CA PRO A 123 -22.19 7.27 9.46
C PRO A 123 -22.03 5.77 9.18
N ILE A 124 -20.82 5.38 8.77
CA ILE A 124 -20.42 3.98 8.53
C ILE A 124 -19.43 3.52 9.62
N ASP A 125 -19.40 2.22 9.88
CA ASP A 125 -18.49 1.57 10.83
C ASP A 125 -17.91 0.27 10.24
N GLU A 126 -17.06 -0.42 11.00
CA GLU A 126 -16.46 -1.69 10.59
C GLU A 126 -17.48 -2.84 10.48
N ASN A 127 -18.69 -2.70 11.03
CA ASN A 127 -19.73 -3.73 10.91
C ASN A 127 -20.61 -3.54 9.68
N THR A 128 -20.48 -2.40 9.00
CA THR A 128 -21.21 -2.06 7.79
C THR A 128 -20.91 -3.09 6.69
N GLN A 129 -21.96 -3.50 5.97
CA GLN A 129 -21.84 -4.52 4.93
C GLN A 129 -21.08 -3.97 3.71
N PHE A 130 -20.23 -4.81 3.12
CA PHE A 130 -19.59 -4.49 1.85
C PHE A 130 -20.58 -4.40 0.72
N LEU A 131 -20.35 -3.44 -0.17
CA LEU A 131 -21.14 -3.25 -1.36
C LEU A 131 -20.22 -3.29 -2.57
N SER A 132 -20.32 -4.39 -3.32
CA SER A 132 -19.51 -4.65 -4.52
C SER A 132 -19.96 -3.84 -5.74
N ALA A 133 -21.18 -3.33 -5.73
CA ALA A 133 -21.69 -2.42 -6.74
C ALA A 133 -21.07 -1.03 -6.50
N GLY A 134 -19.91 -0.75 -7.12
CA GLY A 134 -19.20 0.52 -6.88
C GLY A 134 -17.78 0.67 -7.42
N GLY A 135 -17.15 -0.37 -7.97
CA GLY A 135 -15.83 -0.25 -8.62
C GLY A 135 -14.64 -0.07 -7.67
N GLY A 136 -14.80 -0.37 -6.37
CA GLY A 136 -13.68 -0.37 -5.43
C GLY A 136 -12.80 -1.61 -5.59
N THR A 137 -11.51 -1.44 -5.88
CA THR A 137 -10.51 -2.52 -5.86
C THR A 137 -9.72 -2.55 -4.53
N SER A 138 -10.06 -1.69 -3.57
CA SER A 138 -9.44 -1.65 -2.25
C SER A 138 -9.78 -2.89 -1.43
N ILE A 139 -8.80 -3.38 -0.68
CA ILE A 139 -8.95 -4.54 0.20
C ILE A 139 -9.28 -4.04 1.61
N ARG A 140 -10.23 -4.66 2.30
CA ARG A 140 -10.39 -4.44 3.74
C ARG A 140 -9.37 -5.30 4.50
N ALA A 141 -8.53 -4.65 5.30
CA ALA A 141 -7.78 -5.33 6.33
C ALA A 141 -8.68 -5.56 7.56
N ARG A 142 -8.66 -6.77 8.10
CA ARG A 142 -9.18 -7.08 9.43
C ARG A 142 -8.01 -7.23 10.39
#